data_AF-A0A923AIA2-F1
#
_entry.id   AF-A0A923AIA2-F1
#
_cell.length_a   1.000
_cell.length_b   1.000
_cell.length_c   1.000
_cell.angle_alpha   90.00
_cell.angle_beta   90.00
_cell.angle_gamma   90.00
#
_symmetry.space_group_name_H-M   'P 1'
#
loop_
_entity.id
_entity.type
_entity.pdbx_description
1 polymer ?
#
loop_
_entity_poly.entity_id
_entity_poly.type
_entity_poly.pdbx_seq_one_letter_code
_entity_poly.pdbx_strand_id
1 'polypeptide(L)' 'MALSEGAMIPNVMLTAADGTALSLQGLVGAPLVLYFYPKDDTPGCTREAQDFSALAPDFAALGARILGVSKDEPAKHQ' A
#
# COMPACT_ATOMS: atom_id res chain seq x y z
N MET A 1 -15.74 4.71 -10.12
CA MET A 1 -16.44 4.61 -8.82
C MET A 1 -15.51 5.21 -7.80
N ALA A 2 -15.93 6.23 -7.05
CA ALA A 2 -15.10 6.86 -6.02
C ALA A 2 -15.36 6.15 -4.68
N LEU A 3 -14.33 6.01 -3.84
CA LEU A 3 -14.49 5.56 -2.46
C LEU A 3 -15.03 6.71 -1.61
N SER A 4 -15.83 6.39 -0.60
CA SER A 4 -16.38 7.35 0.36
C SER A 4 -16.13 6.82 1.78
N GLU A 5 -16.18 7.69 2.77
CA GLU A 5 -16.06 7.29 4.17
C GLU A 5 -17.13 6.24 4.52
N GLY A 6 -16.71 5.18 5.23
CA GLY A 6 -17.56 4.03 5.56
C GLY A 6 -17.78 3.03 4.41
N ALA A 7 -17.26 3.28 3.20
CA ALA A 7 -17.30 2.31 2.12
C ALA A 7 -16.43 1.09 2.44
N MET A 8 -16.92 -0.09 2.06
CA MET A 8 -16.13 -1.32 2.15
C MET A 8 -14.98 -1.30 1.14
N ILE A 9 -13.84 -1.89 1.53
CA ILE A 9 -12.72 -2.06 0.61
C ILE A 9 -13.15 -2.92 -0.59
N PRO A 10 -12.82 -2.53 -1.83
CA PRO A 10 -13.19 -3.31 -2.99
C PRO A 10 -12.45 -4.65 -3.00
N ASN A 11 -13.10 -5.68 -3.54
CA ASN A 11 -12.47 -6.98 -3.75
C ASN A 11 -11.54 -6.91 -4.97
N VAL A 12 -10.26 -6.63 -4.71
CA VAL A 12 -9.22 -6.50 -5.73
C VAL A 12 -8.08 -7.46 -5.42
N MET A 13 -7.61 -8.13 -6.46
CA MET A 13 -6.35 -8.88 -6.45
C MET A 13 -5.25 -8.01 -7.05
N LEU A 14 -4.15 -7.86 -6.32
CA LEU A 14 -2.95 -7.15 -6.72
C LEU A 14 -1.80 -8.15 -6.87
N THR A 15 -0.76 -7.73 -7.58
CA THR A 15 0.52 -8.45 -7.62
C THR A 15 1.50 -7.69 -6.73
N ALA A 16 2.05 -8.37 -5.72
CA ALA A 16 3.06 -7.82 -4.84
C ALA A 16 4.42 -7.72 -5.55
N ALA A 17 5.35 -6.99 -4.94
CA ALA A 17 6.72 -6.79 -5.46
C ALA A 17 7.47 -8.11 -5.72
N ASP A 18 7.20 -9.14 -4.90
CA ASP A 18 7.78 -10.48 -5.05
C ASP A 18 7.06 -11.37 -6.09
N GLY A 19 6.07 -10.83 -6.79
CA GLY A 19 5.26 -11.54 -7.79
C GLY A 19 4.11 -12.35 -7.21
N THR A 20 3.89 -12.35 -5.89
CA THR A 20 2.78 -13.08 -5.27
C THR A 20 1.44 -12.37 -5.45
N ALA A 21 0.35 -13.14 -5.46
CA ALA A 21 -0.99 -12.59 -5.49
C ALA A 21 -1.41 -12.10 -4.10
N LEU A 22 -1.86 -10.84 -4.02
CA LEU A 22 -2.30 -10.19 -2.80
C LEU A 22 -3.79 -9.81 -2.91
N SER A 23 -4.62 -10.35 -2.02
CA SER A 23 -6.03 -9.94 -1.92
C SER A 23 -6.21 -8.81 -0.92
N LEU A 24 -6.79 -7.68 -1.35
CA LEU A 24 -7.11 -6.58 -0.43
C LEU A 24 -8.17 -6.99 0.63
N GLN A 25 -9.09 -7.88 0.28
CA GLN A 25 -10.05 -8.45 1.23
C GLN A 25 -9.37 -9.32 2.29
N GLY A 26 -8.28 -10.00 1.93
CA GLY A 26 -7.46 -10.78 2.86
C GLY A 26 -6.69 -9.93 3.89
N LEU A 27 -6.63 -8.60 3.69
CA LEU A 27 -6.00 -7.66 4.61
C LEU A 27 -7.00 -7.04 5.60
N VAL A 28 -8.30 -7.33 5.45
CA VAL A 28 -9.35 -6.87 6.37
C VAL A 28 -9.18 -7.54 7.73
N GLY A 29 -9.44 -6.78 8.80
CA GLY A 29 -9.30 -7.24 10.19
C GLY A 29 -8.15 -6.60 10.94
N ALA A 30 -7.29 -5.85 10.24
CA ALA A 30 -6.30 -4.95 10.83
C ALA A 30 -6.38 -3.57 10.16
N PRO A 31 -5.98 -2.48 10.84
CA PRO A 31 -5.83 -1.19 10.17
C PRO A 31 -4.87 -1.31 8.98
N LEU A 32 -5.24 -0.71 7.84
CA LEU A 32 -4.43 -0.71 6.63
C LEU A 32 -4.30 0.72 6.12
N VAL A 33 -3.06 1.18 5.98
CA VAL A 33 -2.70 2.38 5.23
C VAL A 33 -2.39 1.96 3.80
N LEU A 34 -3.25 2.35 2.87
CA LEU A 34 -3.10 2.11 1.44
C LEU A 34 -2.86 3.45 0.74
N TYR A 35 -1.67 3.64 0.17
CA TYR A 35 -1.33 4.88 -0.52
C TYR A 35 -0.96 4.59 -1.98
N PHE A 36 -1.41 5.46 -2.88
CA PHE A 36 -1.22 5.33 -4.32
C PHE A 36 -0.28 6.41 -4.82
N TYR A 37 0.70 6.03 -5.62
CA TYR A 37 1.64 6.97 -6.21
C TYR A 37 1.81 6.71 -7.72
N PRO A 38 2.05 7.76 -8.51
CA PRO A 38 1.96 7.67 -9.97
C PRO A 38 3.12 6.88 -10.60
N LYS A 39 4.31 6.94 -10.00
CA LYS A 39 5.53 6.27 -10.49
C LYS A 39 6.63 6.20 -9.43
N ASP A 40 7.37 5.10 -9.41
CA ASP A 40 8.63 4.97 -8.65
C ASP A 40 9.66 6.04 -9.06
N ASP A 41 10.62 6.35 -8.18
CA ASP A 41 11.76 7.26 -8.41
C ASP A 41 11.41 8.72 -8.79
N THR A 42 10.20 9.18 -8.48
CA THR A 42 9.86 10.61 -8.58
C THR A 42 10.07 11.31 -7.23
N PRO A 43 10.61 12.55 -7.19
CA PRO A 43 11.06 13.18 -5.94
C PRO A 43 9.99 13.37 -4.87
N GLY A 44 8.70 13.37 -5.24
CA GLY A 44 7.59 13.35 -4.27
C GLY A 44 7.27 11.95 -3.73
N CYS A 45 7.37 10.93 -4.57
CA CYS A 45 7.09 9.53 -4.23
C CYS A 45 8.14 8.93 -3.29
N THR A 46 9.38 9.40 -3.35
CA THR A 46 10.46 8.96 -2.47
C THR A 46 10.28 9.45 -1.04
N ARG A 47 9.68 10.63 -0.84
CA ARG A 47 9.51 11.23 0.49
C ARG A 47 8.46 10.49 1.32
N GLU A 48 7.29 10.28 0.73
CA GLU A 48 6.19 9.59 1.40
C GLU A 48 6.55 8.12 1.71
N ALA A 49 7.19 7.41 0.77
CA ALA A 49 7.68 6.06 1.02
C ALA A 49 8.78 6.00 2.11
N GLN A 50 9.70 6.98 2.14
CA GLN A 50 10.70 7.11 3.21
C GLN A 50 10.05 7.36 4.57
N ASP A 51 9.06 8.27 4.64
CA ASP A 51 8.35 8.59 5.88
C ASP A 51 7.59 7.36 6.39
N PHE A 52 6.90 6.63 5.51
CA PHE A 52 6.24 5.37 5.89
C PHE A 52 7.23 4.28 6.32
N SER A 53 8.40 4.20 5.69
CA SER A 53 9.44 3.26 6.10
C SER A 53 9.99 3.59 7.48
N ALA A 54 10.22 4.88 7.75
CA ALA A 54 10.70 5.37 9.04
C ALA A 54 9.68 5.14 10.16
N LEU A 55 8.39 5.32 9.87
CA LEU A 55 7.28 5.14 10.81
C LEU A 55 6.72 3.72 10.86
N ALA A 56 7.21 2.80 10.04
CA ALA A 56 6.74 1.42 10.00
C ALA A 56 6.69 0.73 11.37
N PRO A 57 7.65 0.93 12.29
CA PRO A 57 7.57 0.37 13.65
C PRO A 57 6.38 0.91 14.45
N ASP A 58 6.05 2.20 14.31
CA ASP A 58 4.94 2.84 15.03
C ASP A 58 3.59 2.35 14.51
N PHE A 59 3.46 2.21 13.18
CA PHE A 59 2.28 1.58 12.58
C PHE A 59 2.14 0.12 13.01
N ALA A 60 3.23 -0.64 13.03
CA ALA A 60 3.22 -2.03 13.48
C ALA A 60 2.82 -2.16 14.96
N ALA A 61 3.26 -1.22 15.82
CA ALA A 61 2.86 -1.18 17.24
C ALA A 61 1.34 -0.94 17.42
N LEU A 62 0.70 -0.27 16.46
CA LEU A 62 -0.75 -0.08 16.40
C LEU A 62 -1.49 -1.23 15.68
N GLY A 63 -0.76 -2.27 15.25
CA GLY A 63 -1.30 -3.37 14.44
C GLY A 63 -1.65 -2.97 13.01
N ALA A 64 -1.20 -1.80 12.56
CA ALA A 64 -1.46 -1.30 11.23
C ALA A 64 -0.46 -1.83 10.20
N ARG A 65 -0.95 -2.11 8.99
CA ARG A 65 -0.15 -2.48 7.82
C ARG A 65 -0.05 -1.29 6.88
N ILE A 66 1.06 -1.18 6.14
CA ILE A 66 1.26 -0.14 5.12
C ILE A 66 1.46 -0.82 3.77
N LEU A 67 0.74 -0.37 2.74
CA LEU A 67 0.87 -0.84 1.36
C LEU A 67 0.97 0.36 0.41
N GLY A 68 2.08 0.44 -0.31
CA GLY A 68 2.24 1.35 -1.44
C GLY A 68 1.79 0.68 -2.74
N VAL A 69 1.08 1.41 -3.59
CA VAL A 69 0.61 0.89 -4.89
C VAL A 69 0.92 1.89 -5.99
N SER A 70 1.60 1.41 -7.04
CA SER A 70 1.88 2.17 -8.24
C SER A 70 1.41 1.43 -9.49
N LYS A 71 1.53 2.09 -10.65
CA LYS A 71 1.29 1.47 -11.96
C LYS A 71 2.53 0.79 -12.53
N ASP A 72 3.68 0.90 -11.87
CA ASP A 72 4.90 0.26 -12.30
C ASP A 72 4.84 -1.27 -12.11
N GLU A 73 5.60 -1.97 -12.95
CA GLU A 73 5.73 -3.42 -12.84
C GLU A 73 6.36 -3.81 -11.49
N PRO A 74 5.96 -4.95 -10.88
CA PRO A 74 6.47 -5.44 -9.60
C PRO A 74 7.99 -5.39 -9.45
N ALA A 75 8.72 -5.62 -10.55
CA ALA A 75 10.18 -5.62 -10.59
C ALA A 75 10.83 -4.26 -10.24
N LYS A 76 10.09 -3.15 -10.27
CA LYS A 76 10.60 -1.83 -9.87
C LYS A 76 10.45 -1.52 -8.37
N HIS A 77 9.74 -2.37 -7.63
CA HIS A 77 9.45 -2.19 -6.21
C HIS A 77 10.46 -2.89 -5.28
N GLN A 78 11.58 -3.38 -5.82
CA GLN A 78 12.62 -4.12 -5.10
C GLN A 78 13.73 -3.22 -4.55
#